data_AF-A0A699QBQ9-F1
#
_entry.id   AF-A0A699QBQ9-F1
#
_cell.length_a   1.000
_cell.length_b   1.000
_cell.length_c   1.000
_cell.angle_alpha   90.00
_cell.angle_beta   90.00
_cell.angle_gamma   90.00
#
_symmetry.space_group_name_H-M   'P 1'
#
loop_
_entity.id
_entity.type
_entity.pdbx_description
1 polymer ?
#
loop_
_entity_poly.entity_id
_entity_poly.type
_entity_poly.pdbx_seq_one_letter_code
_entity_poly.pdbx_strand_id
1 'polypeptide(L)'
;ESILPGIDDTDLDLEGDIRLLEELLNNDPSLSPLPSKELNVEEIKTIKSSIDEPPELELKELPSHLEYAYLEGTDKLPVIIAKDLKDDEKEALLKVLKSHKRAIAWKIFDIKGIDPQFCTYKILMEDDFKPTIQSQRRVNPKIHEVIKKEVIKLLDA
;
A
#
# COMPACT_ATOMS: atom_id res chain seq x y z
N GLU A 1 -25.54 -16.48 -15.86
CA GLU A 1 -24.74 -15.31 -16.25
C GLU A 1 -23.58 -15.75 -17.12
N SER A 2 -23.45 -15.09 -18.26
CA SER A 2 -22.52 -15.39 -19.34
C SER A 2 -21.08 -15.13 -18.91
N ILE A 3 -20.24 -16.15 -19.11
CA ILE A 3 -18.79 -16.04 -19.16
C ILE A 3 -18.46 -15.06 -20.31
N LEU A 4 -17.76 -13.97 -20.00
CA LEU A 4 -17.31 -13.01 -21.01
C LEU A 4 -16.34 -13.73 -21.98
N PRO A 5 -16.58 -13.65 -23.29
CA PRO A 5 -15.72 -14.28 -24.29
C PRO A 5 -14.46 -13.43 -24.50
N GLY A 6 -13.32 -14.11 -24.62
CA GLY A 6 -12.09 -13.68 -25.30
C GLY A 6 -11.75 -12.19 -25.24
N ILE A 7 -10.91 -11.81 -24.28
CA ILE A 7 -10.09 -10.60 -24.40
C ILE A 7 -9.01 -10.95 -25.42
N ASP A 8 -9.18 -10.48 -26.66
CA ASP A 8 -8.14 -10.50 -27.68
C ASP A 8 -7.08 -9.46 -27.25
N ASP A 9 -5.84 -9.92 -27.13
CA ASP A 9 -4.75 -9.24 -26.40
C ASP A 9 -4.03 -8.18 -27.25
N THR A 10 -4.77 -7.42 -28.07
CA THR A 10 -4.20 -6.54 -29.10
C THR A 10 -4.86 -5.16 -29.19
N ASP A 11 -4.78 -4.36 -28.12
CA ASP A 11 -4.59 -2.90 -28.20
C ASP A 11 -4.35 -2.34 -26.78
N LEU A 12 -3.12 -2.48 -26.27
CA LEU A 12 -2.73 -1.81 -25.03
C LEU A 12 -2.33 -0.36 -25.39
N ASP A 13 -3.26 0.58 -25.23
CA ASP A 13 -2.96 2.01 -25.29
C ASP A 13 -2.25 2.44 -24.00
N LEU A 14 -0.95 2.15 -23.94
CA LEU A 14 -0.10 2.46 -22.78
C LEU A 14 -0.12 3.96 -22.42
N GLU A 15 -0.26 4.84 -23.41
CA GLU A 15 -0.40 6.28 -23.19
C GLU A 15 -1.74 6.60 -22.51
N GLY A 16 -2.82 5.99 -22.97
CA GLY A 16 -4.14 6.03 -22.32
C GLY A 16 -4.10 5.50 -20.90
N ASP A 17 -3.40 4.39 -20.65
CA ASP A 17 -3.28 3.77 -19.32
C ASP A 17 -2.51 4.67 -18.34
N ILE A 18 -1.42 5.32 -18.79
CA ILE A 18 -0.67 6.28 -17.96
C ILE A 18 -1.55 7.49 -17.61
N ARG A 19 -2.36 7.99 -18.56
CA ARG A 19 -3.30 9.09 -18.29
C ARG A 19 -4.39 8.68 -17.31
N LEU A 20 -4.93 7.48 -17.45
CA LEU A 20 -5.92 6.94 -16.52
C LEU A 20 -5.34 6.82 -15.11
N LEU A 21 -4.10 6.32 -14.99
CA LEU A 21 -3.37 6.28 -13.72
C LEU A 21 -3.21 7.67 -13.11
N GLU A 22 -2.79 8.66 -13.90
CA GLU A 22 -2.68 10.04 -13.45
C GLU A 22 -4.03 10.60 -12.99
N GLU A 23 -5.11 10.37 -13.72
CA GLU A 23 -6.46 10.79 -13.33
C GLU A 23 -6.93 10.14 -12.03
N LEU A 24 -6.70 8.83 -11.85
CA LEU A 24 -7.05 8.11 -10.62
C LEU A 24 -6.29 8.65 -9.42
N LEU A 25 -4.99 8.88 -9.58
CA LEU A 25 -4.15 9.43 -8.52
C LEU A 25 -4.54 10.86 -8.17
N ASN A 26 -4.89 11.70 -9.16
CA ASN A 26 -5.36 13.06 -8.91
C ASN A 26 -6.71 13.12 -8.18
N ASN A 27 -7.59 12.14 -8.42
CA ASN A 27 -8.93 12.07 -7.81
C ASN A 27 -8.96 11.39 -6.43
N ASP A 28 -7.82 10.86 -5.93
CA ASP A 28 -7.79 10.20 -4.62
C ASP A 28 -8.09 11.21 -3.48
N PRO A 29 -9.23 11.06 -2.78
CA PRO A 29 -9.59 11.93 -1.65
C PRO A 29 -8.55 11.90 -0.53
N SER A 30 -7.76 10.82 -0.44
CA SER A 30 -6.71 10.62 0.56
C SER A 30 -5.49 11.53 0.35
N LEU A 31 -5.32 12.10 -0.85
CA LEU A 31 -4.24 13.02 -1.20
C LEU A 31 -4.61 14.49 -0.98
N SER A 32 -5.90 14.79 -0.84
CA SER A 32 -6.35 16.12 -0.41
C SER A 32 -5.92 16.36 1.05
N PRO A 33 -5.38 17.55 1.39
CA PRO A 33 -5.15 17.89 2.79
C PRO A 33 -6.52 18.08 3.43
N LEU A 34 -7.05 17.00 4.03
CA LEU A 34 -8.23 17.06 4.88
C LEU A 34 -8.01 18.18 5.91
N PRO A 35 -9.00 19.07 6.15
CA PRO A 35 -8.88 20.07 7.19
C PRO A 35 -8.73 19.35 8.52
N SER A 36 -7.54 19.44 9.10
CA SER A 36 -7.21 18.97 10.43
C SER A 36 -8.15 19.66 11.42
N LYS A 37 -9.31 19.06 11.71
CA LYS A 37 -10.12 19.49 12.84
C LYS A 37 -9.41 18.98 14.08
N GLU A 38 -8.76 19.94 14.73
CA GLU A 38 -8.05 19.92 16.00
C GLU A 38 -8.47 18.76 16.91
N LEU A 39 -7.67 17.70 16.90
CA LEU A 39 -7.55 16.78 18.02
C LEU A 39 -6.25 17.15 18.76
N ASN A 40 -6.40 17.39 20.05
CA ASN A 40 -5.44 17.95 21.00
C ASN A 40 -3.95 17.72 20.69
N VAL A 41 -3.22 18.83 20.69
CA VAL A 41 -1.93 19.12 20.02
C VAL A 41 -0.68 18.59 20.76
N GLU A 42 -0.80 17.70 21.75
CA GLU A 42 0.34 17.33 22.60
C GLU A 42 0.98 15.96 22.33
N GLU A 43 0.31 15.03 21.62
CA GLU A 43 0.86 13.67 21.40
C GLU A 43 1.33 13.40 19.95
N ILE A 44 0.96 14.27 18.99
CA ILE A 44 1.21 14.07 17.54
C ILE A 44 2.55 14.68 17.08
N LYS A 45 3.34 15.26 18.00
CA LYS A 45 4.57 16.02 17.67
C LYS A 45 5.78 15.17 17.25
N THR A 46 5.61 13.87 17.03
CA THR A 46 6.72 12.97 16.67
C THR A 46 6.46 12.06 15.49
N ILE A 47 5.47 12.35 14.63
CA ILE A 47 5.40 11.71 13.31
C ILE A 47 6.35 12.48 12.39
N LYS A 48 7.66 12.31 12.61
CA LYS A 48 8.66 12.64 11.59
C LYS A 48 8.28 11.83 10.36
N SER A 49 8.09 12.52 9.24
CA SER A 49 7.88 11.93 7.92
C SER A 49 8.92 10.84 7.65
N SER A 50 8.54 9.56 7.79
CA SER A 50 9.38 8.39 7.51
C SER A 50 9.52 8.12 6.00
N ILE A 51 9.49 9.17 5.18
CA ILE A 51 9.71 9.06 3.73
C ILE A 51 11.23 9.02 3.42
N ASP A 52 12.08 9.41 4.36
CA ASP A 52 13.51 9.68 4.10
C ASP A 52 14.42 8.43 4.10
N GLU A 53 13.98 7.35 4.75
CA GLU A 53 14.79 6.13 4.89
C GLU A 53 13.96 4.86 4.58
N PRO A 54 14.02 4.36 3.34
CA PRO A 54 13.38 3.10 2.98
C PRO A 54 14.07 1.93 3.73
N PRO A 55 13.34 0.85 4.07
CA PRO A 55 13.96 -0.37 4.59
C PRO A 55 14.99 -0.91 3.59
N GLU A 56 16.07 -1.54 4.06
CA GLU A 56 16.91 -2.38 3.18
C GLU A 56 16.05 -3.53 2.64
N LEU A 57 15.52 -3.36 1.43
CA LEU A 57 14.72 -4.37 0.75
C LEU A 57 15.68 -5.31 -0.01
N GLU A 58 15.69 -6.59 0.36
CA GLU A 58 16.33 -7.64 -0.44
C GLU A 58 15.55 -7.79 -1.76
N LEU A 59 16.02 -7.13 -2.82
CA LEU A 59 15.41 -7.23 -4.14
C LEU A 59 15.47 -8.67 -4.65
N LYS A 60 14.31 -9.22 -4.99
CA LYS A 60 14.18 -10.56 -5.57
C LYS A 60 14.57 -10.52 -7.05
N GLU A 61 15.04 -11.66 -7.56
CA GLU A 61 15.20 -11.84 -9.00
C GLU A 61 13.85 -11.71 -9.71
N LEU A 62 13.79 -10.86 -10.73
CA LEU A 62 12.59 -10.61 -11.53
C LEU A 62 12.56 -11.51 -12.77
N PRO A 63 11.37 -11.85 -13.27
CA PRO A 63 11.18 -12.41 -14.60
C PRO A 63 11.78 -11.51 -15.70
N SER A 64 12.16 -12.09 -16.84
CA SER A 64 12.87 -11.37 -17.92
C SER A 64 12.11 -10.19 -18.55
N HIS A 65 10.78 -10.16 -18.39
CA HIS A 65 9.90 -9.11 -18.91
C HIS A 65 9.68 -7.96 -17.92
N LEU A 66 10.22 -8.05 -16.70
CA LEU A 66 10.12 -7.01 -15.67
C LEU A 66 11.50 -6.46 -15.32
N GLU A 67 11.53 -5.20 -14.93
CA GLU A 67 12.74 -4.55 -14.44
C GLU A 67 12.44 -3.62 -13.26
N TYR A 68 13.48 -3.35 -12.47
CA TYR A 68 13.41 -2.36 -11.40
C TYR A 68 13.71 -0.96 -11.95
N ALA A 69 12.85 -0.02 -11.58
CA ALA A 69 13.08 1.41 -11.73
C ALA A 69 13.01 2.08 -10.34
N TYR A 70 13.62 3.25 -10.20
CA TYR A 70 13.74 3.93 -8.92
C TYR A 70 13.06 5.29 -8.96
N LEU A 71 12.21 5.56 -7.96
CA LEU A 71 11.54 6.86 -7.86
C LEU A 71 12.42 7.93 -7.19
N GLU A 72 13.46 7.52 -6.46
CA GLU A 72 14.34 8.43 -5.72
C GLU A 72 15.78 7.93 -5.69
N GLY A 73 16.73 8.77 -6.13
CA GLY A 73 18.13 8.37 -6.22
C GLY A 73 18.35 7.16 -7.13
N THR A 74 19.41 6.40 -6.86
CA THR A 74 19.80 5.21 -7.64
C THR A 74 19.39 3.89 -6.99
N ASP A 75 18.91 3.93 -5.75
CA ASP A 75 18.75 2.76 -4.88
C ASP A 75 17.53 2.85 -3.94
N LYS A 76 16.82 4.00 -3.91
CA LYS A 76 15.67 4.20 -3.02
C LYS A 76 14.35 4.08 -3.79
N LEU A 77 13.34 3.54 -3.10
CA LEU A 77 11.97 3.41 -3.60
C LEU A 77 11.87 2.64 -4.94
N PRO A 78 12.23 1.34 -4.94
CA PRO A 78 12.18 0.52 -6.14
C PRO A 78 10.74 0.25 -6.57
N VAL A 79 10.43 0.47 -7.84
CA VAL A 79 9.18 0.12 -8.50
C VAL A 79 9.49 -0.93 -9.58
N ILE A 80 8.61 -1.90 -9.74
CA ILE A 80 8.72 -2.91 -10.79
C ILE A 80 7.91 -2.44 -11.99
N ILE A 81 8.54 -2.34 -13.14
CA ILE A 81 7.91 -1.94 -14.41
C ILE A 81 8.15 -2.99 -15.49
N ALA A 82 7.38 -2.93 -16.58
CA ALA A 82 7.63 -3.77 -17.75
C ALA A 82 8.90 -3.31 -18.48
N LYS A 83 9.76 -4.27 -18.84
CA LYS A 83 11.03 -4.00 -19.52
C LYS A 83 10.83 -3.56 -20.98
N ASP A 84 9.72 -3.95 -21.58
CA ASP A 84 9.41 -3.70 -22.98
C ASP A 84 8.75 -2.31 -23.22
N LEU A 85 8.67 -1.47 -22.18
CA LEU A 85 8.21 -0.08 -22.30
C LEU A 85 9.17 0.76 -23.15
N LYS A 86 8.64 1.65 -23.98
CA LYS A 86 9.47 2.64 -24.67
C LYS A 86 10.06 3.62 -23.66
N ASP A 87 11.22 4.20 -23.97
CA ASP A 87 11.89 5.15 -23.09
C ASP A 87 10.99 6.34 -22.73
N ASP A 88 10.23 6.87 -23.71
CA ASP A 88 9.29 7.97 -23.50
C ASP A 88 8.13 7.59 -22.54
N GLU A 89 7.56 6.39 -22.71
CA GLU A 89 6.47 5.86 -21.88
C GLU A 89 6.95 5.62 -20.45
N LYS A 90 8.16 5.07 -20.31
CA LYS A 90 8.81 4.83 -19.03
C LYS A 90 9.08 6.14 -18.29
N GLU A 91 9.57 7.17 -18.97
CA GLU A 91 9.78 8.49 -18.37
C GLU A 91 8.46 9.11 -17.92
N ALA A 92 7.42 9.05 -18.75
CA ALA A 92 6.08 9.54 -18.42
C ALA A 92 5.50 8.83 -17.18
N LEU A 93 5.56 7.49 -17.13
CA LEU A 93 5.11 6.70 -16.00
C LEU A 93 5.87 7.07 -14.72
N LEU A 94 7.20 7.10 -14.77
CA LEU A 94 8.01 7.45 -13.61
C LEU A 94 7.75 8.87 -13.12
N LYS A 95 7.45 9.82 -14.01
CA LYS A 95 7.07 11.18 -13.66
C LYS A 95 5.76 11.22 -12.87
N VAL A 96 4.72 10.51 -13.33
CA VAL A 96 3.42 10.42 -12.63
C VAL A 96 3.61 9.80 -11.24
N LEU A 97 4.36 8.71 -11.14
CA LEU A 97 4.63 8.01 -9.87
C LEU A 97 5.49 8.86 -8.91
N LYS A 98 6.47 9.61 -9.42
CA LYS A 98 7.27 10.56 -8.61
C LYS A 98 6.42 11.70 -8.04
N SER A 99 5.42 12.18 -8.78
CA SER A 99 4.48 13.19 -8.28
C SER A 99 3.59 12.65 -7.16
N HIS A 100 3.25 11.36 -7.22
CA HIS A 100 2.30 10.71 -6.32
C HIS A 100 2.94 9.69 -5.37
N LYS A 101 4.18 9.92 -4.92
CA LYS A 101 4.89 9.02 -3.99
C LYS A 101 4.08 8.62 -2.76
N ARG A 102 3.22 9.52 -2.25
CA ARG A 102 2.39 9.32 -1.06
C ARG A 102 1.26 8.30 -1.25
N ALA A 103 0.88 8.00 -2.49
CA ALA A 103 -0.12 6.98 -2.79
C ALA A 103 0.47 5.56 -2.70
N ILE A 104 1.79 5.42 -2.73
CA ILE A 104 2.49 4.15 -2.63
C ILE A 104 2.96 3.95 -1.19
N ALA A 105 2.57 2.84 -0.58
CA ALA A 105 3.02 2.49 0.75
C ALA A 105 4.31 1.65 0.70
N TRP A 106 5.38 2.14 1.33
CA TRP A 106 6.69 1.46 1.38
C TRP A 106 6.88 0.72 2.70
N LYS A 107 6.37 1.31 3.78
CA LYS A 107 6.27 0.71 5.11
C LYS A 107 4.80 0.50 5.46
N ILE A 108 4.54 -0.36 6.44
CA ILE A 108 3.18 -0.60 6.95
C ILE A 108 2.55 0.71 7.45
N PHE A 109 3.35 1.60 8.06
CA PHE A 109 2.92 2.92 8.52
C PHE A 109 2.46 3.86 7.38
N ASP A 110 2.93 3.64 6.14
CA ASP A 110 2.52 4.45 4.99
C ASP A 110 1.13 4.03 4.46
N ILE A 111 0.66 2.82 4.80
CA ILE A 111 -0.67 2.35 4.45
C ILE A 111 -1.67 3.12 5.31
N LYS A 112 -2.30 4.15 4.76
CA LYS A 112 -3.44 4.81 5.41
C LYS A 112 -4.56 3.79 5.57
N GLY A 113 -4.80 3.37 6.80
CA GLY A 113 -6.01 2.64 7.16
C GLY A 113 -7.26 3.47 6.90
N ILE A 114 -8.42 2.82 6.95
CA ILE A 114 -9.70 3.53 6.95
C ILE A 114 -9.82 4.27 8.28
N ASP A 115 -10.02 5.58 8.25
CA ASP A 115 -10.27 6.35 9.47
C ASP A 115 -11.48 5.74 10.20
N PRO A 116 -11.34 5.39 11.49
CA PRO A 116 -12.46 4.93 12.30
C PRO A 116 -13.66 5.90 12.27
N GLN A 117 -13.45 7.20 12.02
CA GLN A 117 -14.52 8.19 11.85
C GLN A 117 -15.38 7.93 10.59
N PHE A 118 -14.80 7.44 9.51
CA PHE A 118 -15.53 7.20 8.25
C PHE A 118 -16.20 5.83 8.20
N CYS A 119 -15.61 4.80 8.83
CA CYS A 119 -16.18 3.46 8.84
C CYS A 119 -16.00 2.79 10.20
N THR A 120 -16.98 2.95 11.08
CA THR A 120 -17.18 2.04 12.21
C THR A 120 -18.12 0.93 11.76
N TYR A 121 -17.58 -0.26 11.54
CA TYR A 121 -18.42 -1.46 11.40
C TYR A 121 -18.99 -1.82 12.78
N LYS A 122 -20.32 -1.82 12.88
CA LYS A 122 -21.01 -2.39 14.04
C LYS A 122 -21.29 -3.86 13.73
N ILE A 123 -20.60 -4.76 14.43
CA ILE A 123 -20.94 -6.17 14.41
C ILE A 123 -22.21 -6.32 15.25
N LEU A 124 -23.33 -6.59 14.60
CA LEU A 124 -24.60 -6.87 15.30
C LEU A 124 -24.51 -8.27 15.92
N MET A 125 -24.90 -8.36 17.19
CA MET A 125 -24.96 -9.61 17.95
C MET A 125 -26.42 -9.83 18.38
N GLU A 126 -26.80 -11.08 18.63
CA GLU A 126 -28.11 -11.41 19.20
C GLU A 126 -28.25 -10.82 20.61
N ASP A 127 -29.46 -10.36 20.97
CA ASP A 127 -29.70 -9.64 22.23
C ASP A 127 -29.41 -10.48 23.49
N ASP A 128 -29.48 -11.81 23.38
CA ASP A 128 -29.20 -12.78 24.45
C ASP A 128 -27.80 -13.40 24.35
N PHE A 129 -26.98 -12.97 23.40
CA PHE A 129 -25.61 -13.46 23.24
C PHE A 129 -24.74 -13.09 24.45
N LYS A 130 -24.05 -14.10 25.00
CA LYS A 130 -23.10 -13.92 26.12
C LYS A 130 -21.66 -14.02 25.62
N PRO A 131 -20.76 -13.09 25.97
CA PRO A 131 -19.37 -13.18 25.57
C PRO A 131 -18.74 -14.45 26.16
N THR A 132 -18.08 -15.23 25.30
CA THR A 132 -17.41 -16.46 25.70
C THR A 132 -15.90 -16.31 25.58
N ILE A 133 -15.18 -16.70 26.63
CA ILE A 133 -13.72 -16.77 26.62
C ILE A 133 -13.31 -18.20 26.27
N GLN A 134 -12.59 -18.38 25.16
CA GLN A 134 -11.96 -19.66 24.83
C GLN A 134 -10.53 -19.69 25.39
N SER A 135 -10.12 -20.83 25.94
CA SER A 135 -8.74 -21.03 26.40
C SER A 135 -7.77 -20.98 25.22
N GLN A 136 -6.67 -20.22 25.37
CA GLN A 136 -5.64 -20.15 24.35
C GLN A 136 -5.06 -21.55 24.06
N ARG A 137 -5.02 -21.93 22.78
CA ARG A 137 -4.43 -23.20 22.36
C ARG A 137 -2.91 -23.16 22.49
N ARG A 138 -2.30 -24.28 22.89
CA ARG A 138 -0.83 -24.41 22.91
C ARG A 138 -0.30 -24.42 21.47
N VAL A 139 0.64 -23.55 21.19
CA VAL A 139 1.34 -23.49 19.90
C VAL A 139 2.72 -24.15 20.05
N ASN A 140 3.22 -24.76 18.97
CA ASN A 140 4.58 -25.28 18.94
C ASN A 140 5.59 -24.14 19.22
N PRO A 141 6.54 -24.30 20.16
CA PRO A 141 7.53 -23.27 20.47
C PRO A 141 8.27 -22.70 19.25
N LYS A 142 8.57 -23.52 18.23
CA LYS A 142 9.22 -23.03 17.00
C LYS A 142 8.37 -22.02 16.23
N ILE A 143 7.05 -22.25 16.20
CA ILE A 143 6.08 -21.37 15.52
C ILE A 143 5.77 -20.15 16.39
N HIS A 144 5.74 -20.33 17.71
CA HIS A 144 5.48 -19.25 18.67
C HIS A 144 6.47 -18.08 18.50
N GLU A 145 7.76 -18.36 18.32
CA GLU A 145 8.76 -17.31 18.10
C GLU A 145 8.53 -16.52 16.80
N VAL A 146 8.07 -17.19 15.74
CA VAL A 146 7.73 -16.52 14.47
C VAL A 146 6.49 -15.64 14.65
N ILE A 147 5.44 -16.17 15.28
CA ILE A 147 4.21 -15.41 15.59
C ILE A 147 4.54 -14.19 16.44
N LYS A 148 5.34 -14.35 17.49
CA LYS A 148 5.70 -13.25 18.39
C LYS A 148 6.40 -12.12 17.66
N LYS A 149 7.35 -12.44 16.77
CA LYS A 149 8.03 -11.43 15.94
C LYS A 149 7.03 -10.70 15.05
N GLU A 150 6.11 -11.42 14.42
CA GLU A 150 5.13 -10.81 13.52
C GLU A 150 4.12 -9.94 14.26
N VAL A 151 3.65 -10.36 15.44
CA VAL A 151 2.76 -9.57 16.29
C VAL A 151 3.41 -8.27 16.74
N ILE A 152 4.70 -8.30 17.12
CA ILE A 152 5.43 -7.08 17.49
C ILE A 152 5.50 -6.11 16.29
N LYS A 153 5.80 -6.60 15.08
CA LYS A 153 5.79 -5.75 13.88
C LYS A 153 4.43 -5.08 13.63
N LEU A 154 3.32 -5.76 13.93
CA LEU A 154 1.98 -5.22 13.78
C LEU A 154 1.60 -4.22 14.88
N LEU A 155 2.21 -4.33 16.07
CA LEU A 155 1.98 -3.40 17.19
C LEU A 155 2.82 -2.13 17.08
N ASP A 156 4.01 -2.22 16.51
CA ASP A 156 4.91 -1.08 16.28
C ASP A 156 4.57 -0.31 14.99
N ALA A 157 3.67 -0.85 14.16
CA ALA A 157 3.16 -0.23 12.93
C ALA A 157 2.01 0.74 13.22
#